data_AF-A0A836BMN0-F1
#
_entry.id   AF-A0A836BMN0-F1
#
_cell.length_a   1.000
_cell.length_b   1.000
_cell.length_c   1.000
_cell.angle_alpha   90.00
_cell.angle_beta   90.00
_cell.angle_gamma   90.00
#
_symmetry.space_group_name_H-M   'P 1'
#
loop_
_entity.id
_entity.type
_entity.pdbx_description
1 polymer ?
#
loop_
_entity_poly.entity_id
_entity_poly.type
_entity_poly.pdbx_seq_one_letter_code
_entity_poly.pdbx_strand_id
1 'polypeptide(L)'
;MQTIRGDVPSYEQKIAELQASEGPHYILFTADDDPSTGLPWCPDCVKAVPPIQEVAAQHRGTLLELSVGPRSAWKGNAEHPFRTAPQLKVGGVPTLLAWGTAGATKRLCGEFDHCASPEEVRSLLVSTKFFS
;
A
#
# COMPACT_ATOMS: atom_id res chain seq x y z
N MET A 1 0.25 -10.13 -11.43
CA MET A 1 -0.05 -10.27 -9.99
C MET A 1 -1.55 -10.21 -9.78
N GLN A 2 -2.13 -11.07 -8.93
CA GLN A 2 -3.53 -10.92 -8.52
C GLN A 2 -3.65 -9.76 -7.52
N THR A 3 -4.76 -9.01 -7.55
CA THR A 3 -5.04 -7.96 -6.56
C THR A 3 -6.25 -8.33 -5.70
N ILE A 4 -6.06 -8.26 -4.39
CA ILE A 4 -7.11 -8.35 -3.37
C ILE A 4 -7.29 -6.95 -2.77
N ARG A 5 -8.51 -6.58 -2.39
CA ARG A 5 -8.79 -5.29 -1.76
C ARG A 5 -9.43 -5.45 -0.39
N GLY A 6 -9.14 -4.52 0.50
CA GLY A 6 -9.75 -4.41 1.81
C GLY A 6 -9.64 -3.00 2.38
N ASP A 7 -10.05 -2.88 3.63
CA ASP A 7 -10.19 -1.64 4.38
C ASP A 7 -9.86 -1.89 5.86
N VAL A 8 -10.00 -0.84 6.67
CA VAL A 8 -9.69 -0.90 8.10
C VAL A 8 -10.50 -1.96 8.87
N PRO A 9 -11.81 -2.17 8.62
CA PRO A 9 -12.54 -3.29 9.23
C PRO A 9 -12.11 -4.70 8.79
N SER A 10 -11.70 -4.87 7.53
CA SER A 10 -11.47 -6.20 6.95
C SER A 10 -10.00 -6.64 6.91
N TYR A 11 -9.06 -5.77 7.31
CA TYR A 11 -7.64 -5.98 7.01
C TYR A 11 -7.06 -7.28 7.56
N GLU A 12 -7.45 -7.74 8.74
CA GLU A 12 -6.90 -8.97 9.33
C GLU A 12 -7.29 -10.20 8.51
N GLN A 13 -8.57 -10.27 8.12
CA GLN A 13 -9.08 -11.31 7.23
C GLN A 13 -8.36 -11.25 5.88
N LYS A 14 -8.14 -10.05 5.34
CA LYS A 14 -7.48 -9.87 4.06
C LYS A 14 -5.99 -10.20 4.09
N ILE A 15 -5.30 -9.97 5.21
CA ILE A 15 -3.92 -10.43 5.41
C ILE A 15 -3.88 -11.97 5.47
N ALA A 16 -4.84 -12.62 6.14
CA ALA A 16 -4.93 -14.08 6.14
C ALA A 16 -5.21 -14.63 4.73
N GLU A 17 -6.11 -13.99 3.97
CA GLU A 17 -6.39 -14.33 2.56
C GLU A 17 -5.14 -14.16 1.69
N LEU A 18 -4.40 -13.07 1.87
CA LEU A 18 -3.11 -12.84 1.21
C LEU A 18 -2.13 -13.97 1.54
N GLN A 19 -1.97 -14.34 2.81
CA GLN A 19 -1.04 -15.40 3.21
C GLN A 19 -1.43 -16.79 2.67
N ALA A 20 -2.71 -17.03 2.40
CA ALA A 20 -3.20 -18.25 1.77
C ALA A 20 -3.08 -18.25 0.23
N SER A 21 -2.81 -17.09 -0.38
CA SER A 21 -2.68 -16.92 -1.84
C SER A 21 -1.28 -17.27 -2.36
N GLU A 22 -1.12 -17.32 -3.69
CA GLU A 22 0.18 -17.53 -4.32
C GLU A 22 1.14 -16.37 -3.98
N GLY A 23 2.31 -16.71 -3.42
CA GLY A 23 3.38 -15.77 -3.15
C GLY A 23 4.18 -15.42 -4.40
N PRO A 24 5.02 -14.37 -4.37
CA PRO A 24 5.28 -13.46 -3.25
C PRO A 24 4.08 -12.56 -2.87
N HIS A 25 4.04 -12.09 -1.62
CA HIS A 25 2.94 -11.30 -1.08
C HIS A 25 3.35 -9.84 -0.87
N TYR A 26 2.46 -8.93 -1.23
CA TYR A 26 2.67 -7.49 -1.07
C TYR A 26 1.44 -6.81 -0.49
N ILE A 27 1.65 -5.72 0.26
CA ILE A 27 0.55 -4.91 0.80
C ILE A 27 0.79 -3.45 0.43
N LEU A 28 -0.19 -2.83 -0.23
CA LEU A 28 -0.21 -1.39 -0.53
C LEU A 28 -1.28 -0.71 0.33
N PHE A 29 -0.86 0.23 1.17
CA PHE A 29 -1.75 1.11 1.90
C PHE A 29 -1.98 2.39 1.09
N THR A 30 -3.24 2.73 0.87
CA THR A 30 -3.67 3.92 0.11
C THR A 30 -4.77 4.68 0.82
N ALA A 31 -4.99 5.93 0.42
CA ALA A 31 -6.15 6.73 0.81
C ALA A 31 -7.44 6.27 0.09
N ASP A 32 -8.58 6.43 0.76
CA ASP A 32 -9.90 6.42 0.11
C ASP A 32 -10.02 7.53 -0.93
N ASP A 33 -10.93 7.32 -1.89
CA ASP A 33 -11.35 8.36 -2.81
C ASP A 33 -12.13 9.46 -2.08
N ASP A 34 -11.82 10.71 -2.38
CA ASP A 34 -12.60 11.86 -1.96
C ASP A 34 -13.94 11.85 -2.73
N PRO A 35 -15.10 11.87 -2.05
CA PRO A 35 -16.40 11.82 -2.71
C PRO A 35 -16.66 12.97 -3.70
N SER A 36 -15.96 14.11 -3.55
CA SER A 36 -16.14 15.28 -4.42
C SER A 36 -15.34 15.20 -5.72
N THR A 37 -14.21 14.48 -5.72
CA THR A 37 -13.32 14.38 -6.89
C THR A 37 -13.29 12.98 -7.51
N GLY A 38 -13.70 11.96 -6.77
CA GLY A 38 -13.57 10.55 -7.15
C GLY A 38 -12.12 10.07 -7.22
N LEU A 39 -11.18 10.81 -6.62
CA LEU A 39 -9.75 10.49 -6.57
C LEU A 39 -9.28 10.39 -5.11
N PRO A 40 -8.21 9.64 -4.82
CA PRO A 40 -7.67 9.56 -3.47
C PRO A 40 -7.46 10.94 -2.84
N TRP A 41 -7.93 11.14 -1.59
CA TRP A 41 -7.79 12.43 -0.90
C TRP A 41 -6.33 12.82 -0.61
N CYS A 42 -5.40 11.87 -0.79
CA CYS A 42 -3.97 12.04 -0.65
C CYS A 42 -3.31 12.26 -2.03
N PRO A 43 -2.71 13.44 -2.28
CA PRO A 43 -2.03 13.74 -3.56
C PRO A 43 -0.90 12.77 -3.90
N ASP A 44 -0.17 12.27 -2.90
CA ASP A 44 0.91 11.30 -3.14
C ASP A 44 0.37 9.93 -3.54
N CYS A 45 -0.81 9.54 -3.02
CA CYS A 45 -1.50 8.33 -3.47
C CYS A 45 -1.93 8.46 -4.94
N VAL A 46 -2.49 9.60 -5.34
CA VAL A 46 -2.87 9.86 -6.75
C VAL A 46 -1.69 9.67 -7.70
N LYS A 47 -0.49 10.12 -7.30
CA LYS A 47 0.73 10.01 -8.12
C LYS A 47 1.33 8.61 -8.11
N ALA A 48 1.42 7.96 -6.95
CA ALA A 48 2.24 6.77 -6.77
C ALA A 48 1.47 5.45 -6.88
N VAL A 49 0.17 5.40 -6.55
CA VAL A 49 -0.60 4.16 -6.61
C VAL A 49 -0.70 3.60 -8.04
N PRO A 50 -1.02 4.41 -9.08
CA PRO A 50 -1.07 3.89 -10.45
C PRO A 50 0.23 3.24 -10.93
N PRO A 51 1.43 3.87 -10.84
CA PRO A 51 2.67 3.22 -11.25
C PRO A 51 3.04 2.00 -10.38
N ILE A 52 2.69 1.99 -9.09
CA ILE A 52 2.87 0.79 -8.25
C ILE A 52 2.03 -0.37 -8.79
N GLN A 53 0.75 -0.14 -9.10
CA GLN A 53 -0.16 -1.16 -9.65
C GLN A 53 0.33 -1.67 -11.02
N GLU A 54 0.77 -0.77 -11.90
CA GLU A 54 1.30 -1.13 -13.22
C GLU A 54 2.54 -2.02 -13.12
N VAL A 55 3.51 -1.66 -12.27
CA VAL A 55 4.73 -2.46 -12.10
C VAL A 55 4.41 -3.78 -11.39
N ALA A 56 3.54 -3.76 -10.38
CA ALA A 56 3.08 -4.98 -9.70
C ALA A 56 2.42 -5.96 -10.68
N ALA A 57 1.60 -5.46 -11.62
CA ALA A 57 0.91 -6.29 -12.61
C ALA A 57 1.89 -7.11 -13.48
N GLN A 58 3.11 -6.61 -13.70
CA GLN A 58 4.17 -7.28 -14.47
C GLN A 58 4.88 -8.41 -13.72
N HIS A 59 4.61 -8.57 -12.42
CA HIS A 59 5.25 -9.57 -11.55
C HIS A 59 4.27 -10.67 -11.11
N ARG A 60 4.80 -11.76 -10.59
CA ARG A 60 4.02 -12.87 -10.00
C ARG A 60 3.67 -12.58 -8.55
N GLY A 61 2.73 -13.36 -8.00
CA GLY A 61 2.28 -13.25 -6.62
C GLY A 61 0.97 -12.49 -6.46
N THR A 62 0.78 -11.94 -5.27
CA THR A 62 -0.48 -11.30 -4.87
C THR A 62 -0.25 -9.95 -4.19
N LEU A 63 -0.98 -8.93 -4.62
CA LEU A 63 -1.03 -7.60 -4.03
C LEU A 63 -2.31 -7.44 -3.23
N LEU A 64 -2.20 -7.07 -1.96
CA LEU A 64 -3.31 -6.62 -1.15
C LEU A 64 -3.33 -5.09 -1.07
N GLU A 65 -4.37 -4.46 -1.58
CA GLU A 65 -4.61 -3.03 -1.40
C GLU A 65 -5.51 -2.79 -0.19
N LEU A 66 -5.03 -2.03 0.79
CA LEU A 66 -5.77 -1.65 1.98
C LEU A 66 -6.01 -0.15 2.00
N SER A 67 -7.27 0.24 2.00
CA SER A 67 -7.62 1.63 2.25
C SER A 67 -7.49 1.97 3.73
N VAL A 68 -6.90 3.12 4.03
CA VAL A 68 -6.82 3.69 5.38
C VAL A 68 -8.09 4.46 5.78
N GLY A 69 -9.10 4.49 4.92
CA GLY A 69 -10.33 5.22 5.19
C GLY A 69 -10.27 6.70 4.79
N PRO A 70 -11.26 7.50 5.22
CA PRO A 70 -11.34 8.92 4.89
C PRO A 70 -10.25 9.72 5.61
N ARG A 71 -9.90 10.88 5.04
CA ARG A 71 -8.86 11.77 5.58
C ARG A 71 -9.03 12.11 7.06
N SER A 72 -10.27 12.30 7.51
CA SER A 72 -10.60 12.62 8.91
C SER A 72 -10.32 11.47 9.88
N ALA A 73 -10.44 10.22 9.44
CA ALA A 73 -10.09 9.06 10.24
C ALA A 73 -8.57 8.84 10.32
N TRP A 74 -7.82 9.29 9.30
CA TRP A 74 -6.38 9.09 9.20
C TRP A 74 -5.53 10.23 9.78
N LYS A 75 -5.80 11.48 9.40
CA LYS A 75 -4.91 12.61 9.69
C LYS A 75 -5.01 13.01 11.17
N GLY A 76 -3.87 12.99 11.86
CA GLY A 76 -3.79 13.35 13.29
C GLY A 76 -4.27 12.25 14.24
N ASN A 77 -4.76 11.13 13.71
CA ASN A 77 -5.16 9.99 14.52
C ASN A 77 -3.97 9.05 14.76
N ALA A 78 -3.31 9.19 15.91
CA ALA A 78 -2.20 8.32 16.29
C ALA A 78 -2.66 6.88 16.62
N GLU A 79 -3.92 6.72 17.02
CA GLU A 79 -4.52 5.43 17.42
C GLU A 79 -5.09 4.64 16.23
N HIS A 80 -4.93 5.15 15.00
CA HIS A 80 -5.41 4.47 13.80
C HIS A 80 -4.90 3.02 13.74
N PRO A 81 -5.75 2.01 13.44
CA PRO A 81 -5.38 0.59 13.52
C PRO A 81 -4.10 0.24 12.76
N PHE A 82 -3.89 0.78 11.56
CA PHE A 82 -2.66 0.52 10.79
C PHE A 82 -1.40 1.18 11.36
N ARG A 83 -1.52 2.24 12.18
CA ARG A 83 -0.39 2.86 12.88
C ARG A 83 0.02 2.04 14.10
N THR A 84 -0.97 1.50 14.83
CA THR A 84 -0.78 0.82 16.11
C THR A 84 -0.53 -0.68 15.95
N ALA A 85 -1.03 -1.32 14.88
CA ALA A 85 -0.79 -2.72 14.58
C ALA A 85 0.73 -3.03 14.49
N PRO A 86 1.29 -3.85 15.39
CA PRO A 86 2.75 -4.06 15.50
C PRO A 86 3.42 -4.58 14.23
N GLN A 87 2.68 -5.37 13.44
CA GLN A 87 3.11 -5.97 12.18
C GLN A 87 3.04 -5.00 10.98
N LEU A 88 2.25 -3.91 11.09
CA LEU A 88 2.01 -2.96 10.00
C LEU A 88 2.73 -1.63 10.19
N LYS A 89 2.61 -0.98 11.36
CA LYS A 89 3.25 0.31 11.72
C LYS A 89 3.29 1.31 10.55
N VAL A 90 2.15 1.56 9.91
CA VAL A 90 2.03 2.44 8.74
C VAL A 90 2.07 3.89 9.19
N GLY A 91 3.16 4.61 8.90
CA GLY A 91 3.33 6.02 9.31
C GLY A 91 2.63 7.03 8.39
N GLY A 92 2.49 6.68 7.11
CA GLY A 92 1.98 7.53 6.04
C GLY A 92 1.37 6.72 4.90
N VAL A 93 0.66 7.40 4.00
CA VAL A 93 0.19 6.81 2.74
C VAL A 93 0.75 7.65 1.59
N PRO A 94 1.17 7.03 0.47
CA PRO A 94 1.14 5.58 0.22
C PRO A 94 2.26 4.83 0.97
N THR A 95 2.00 3.59 1.38
CA THR A 95 3.04 2.68 1.93
C THR A 95 2.95 1.34 1.22
N LEU A 96 4.07 0.85 0.71
CA LEU A 96 4.18 -0.46 0.07
C LEU A 96 5.06 -1.39 0.91
N LEU A 97 4.56 -2.60 1.20
CA LEU A 97 5.26 -3.63 1.97
C LEU A 97 5.44 -4.88 1.12
N ALA A 98 6.62 -5.50 1.23
CA ALA A 98 6.76 -6.93 0.96
C ALA A 98 6.39 -7.68 2.24
N TRP A 99 5.57 -8.72 2.12
CA TRP A 99 4.96 -9.41 3.24
C TRP A 99 5.44 -10.85 3.34
N GLY A 100 5.93 -11.24 4.52
CA GLY A 100 6.33 -12.61 4.83
C GLY A 100 5.53 -13.18 6.01
N THR A 101 5.90 -14.39 6.44
CA THR A 101 5.18 -15.12 7.50
C THR A 101 5.10 -14.35 8.83
N ALA A 102 6.15 -13.59 9.17
CA ALA A 102 6.25 -12.84 10.42
C ALA A 102 5.91 -11.34 10.27
N GLY A 103 5.42 -10.91 9.09
CA GLY A 103 5.09 -9.51 8.79
C GLY A 103 5.95 -8.90 7.70
N ALA A 104 6.11 -7.57 7.74
CA ALA A 104 6.80 -6.81 6.69
C ALA A 104 8.30 -7.14 6.61
N THR A 105 8.78 -7.52 5.42
CA THR A 105 10.19 -7.84 5.15
C THR A 105 10.92 -6.71 4.41
N LYS A 106 10.19 -5.93 3.62
CA LYS A 106 10.66 -4.68 2.98
C LYS A 106 9.55 -3.64 3.04
N ARG A 107 9.93 -2.37 3.01
CA ARG A 107 9.02 -1.22 3.04
C ARG A 107 9.52 -0.12 2.11
N LEU A 108 8.58 0.50 1.40
CA LEU A 108 8.71 1.83 0.81
C LEU A 108 7.58 2.69 1.37
N CYS A 109 7.91 3.86 1.90
CA CYS A 109 6.96 4.82 2.45
C CYS A 109 7.46 6.24 2.14
N GLY A 110 8.41 6.75 2.93
CA GLY A 110 8.93 8.11 2.77
C GLY A 110 9.67 8.34 1.45
N GLU A 111 10.13 7.27 0.80
CA GLU A 111 10.73 7.35 -0.52
C GLU A 111 9.75 7.85 -1.60
N PHE A 112 8.45 7.59 -1.43
CA PHE A 112 7.43 8.12 -2.35
C PHE A 112 7.22 9.63 -2.20
N ASP A 113 7.52 10.21 -1.04
CA ASP A 113 7.45 11.66 -0.82
C ASP A 113 8.50 12.42 -1.66
N HIS A 114 9.57 11.75 -2.04
CA HIS A 114 10.63 12.28 -2.91
C HIS A 114 10.37 12.09 -4.39
N CYS A 115 9.30 11.37 -4.76
CA CYS A 115 8.92 11.18 -6.15
C CYS A 115 8.01 12.32 -6.62
N ALA A 116 8.53 13.15 -7.53
CA ALA A 116 7.81 14.26 -8.15
C ALA A 116 6.86 13.78 -9.26
N SER A 117 7.13 12.62 -9.86
CA SER A 117 6.36 12.10 -11.00
C SER A 117 6.09 10.58 -10.90
N PRO A 118 5.07 10.07 -11.61
CA PRO A 118 4.84 8.62 -11.71
C PRO A 118 6.04 7.84 -12.29
N GLU A 119 6.84 8.46 -13.15
CA GLU A 119 8.03 7.84 -13.74
C GLU A 119 9.13 7.61 -12.70
N GLU A 120 9.32 8.57 -11.78
CA GLU A 120 10.25 8.40 -10.66
C GLU A 120 9.82 7.28 -9.72
N VAL A 121 8.50 7.14 -9.48
CA VAL A 121 7.97 6.00 -8.72
C VAL A 121 8.28 4.68 -9.41
N ARG A 122 8.10 4.57 -10.74
CA ARG A 122 8.48 3.37 -11.50
C ARG A 122 9.98 3.09 -11.38
N SER A 123 10.81 4.12 -11.56
CA SER A 123 12.28 4.02 -11.46
C SER A 123 12.73 3.57 -10.06
N LEU A 124 12.09 4.08 -9.01
CA LEU A 124 12.32 3.64 -7.63
C LEU A 124 11.99 2.15 -7.46
N LEU A 125 10.84 1.69 -7.94
CA LEU A 125 10.43 0.28 -7.83
C LEU A 125 11.39 -0.66 -8.57
N VAL A 126 11.84 -0.25 -9.77
CA VAL A 126 12.78 -1.02 -10.59
C VAL A 126 14.17 -1.04 -9.96
N SER A 127 14.69 0.11 -9.52
CA SER A 127 16.02 0.22 -8.93
C SER A 127 16.14 -0.54 -7.61
N THR A 128 15.08 -0.51 -6.79
CA THR A 128 15.02 -1.27 -5.53
C THR A 128 14.71 -2.76 -5.74
N LYS A 129 14.31 -3.16 -6.95
CA LYS A 129 13.81 -4.51 -7.25
C LYS A 129 12.77 -4.95 -6.22
N PHE A 130 11.80 -4.06 -5.96
CA PHE A 130 10.87 -4.25 -4.85
C PHE A 130 10.00 -5.48 -5.04
N PHE A 131 9.47 -5.64 -6.26
CA PHE A 131 8.79 -6.85 -6.70
C PHE A 131 9.84 -7.84 -7.22
N SER A 132 9.78 -9.09 -6.74
CA SER A 132 10.78 -10.13 -7.02
C SER A 132 10.17 -11.51 -6.86
#